data_AF-A0A925LEB9-F1
#
_entry.id   AF-A0A925LEB9-F1
#
_cell.length_a   1.000
_cell.length_b   1.000
_cell.length_c   1.000
_cell.angle_alpha   90.00
_cell.angle_beta   90.00
_cell.angle_gamma   90.00
#
_symmetry.space_group_name_H-M   'P 1'
#
loop_
_entity.id
_entity.type
_entity.pdbx_description
1 polymer ?
#
loop_
_entity_poly.entity_id
_entity_poly.type
_entity_poly.pdbx_seq_one_letter_code
_entity_poly.pdbx_strand_id
1 'polypeptide(L)'
;GTIIGAFITGVSLDNTYLVLSLFLAFATLFPDFTFMIFFVIPVKVKYLGYLSAAMYLFTLITGSNDVRVAILVALINYFLFFGKELVMGRKNATKARIRKKSYQTNMSPKREHQHQHQCEICGKTDQQDFNLEFRRCSKCDGQHEYCMEHLFTHEHVKK
;
A
#
# COMPACT_ATOMS: atom_id res chain seq x y z
N GLY A 1 4.24 4.46 34.80
CA GLY A 1 3.26 5.55 34.90
C GLY A 1 2.31 5.35 36.08
N THR A 2 1.53 4.28 36.06
CA THR A 2 0.43 4.06 37.02
C THR A 2 0.79 3.38 38.33
N ILE A 3 1.86 2.59 38.37
CA ILE A 3 2.39 2.10 39.65
C ILE A 3 2.77 3.31 40.52
N ILE A 4 3.48 4.28 39.94
CA ILE A 4 3.85 5.54 40.61
C ILE A 4 2.60 6.37 40.98
N GLY A 5 1.61 6.46 40.09
CA GLY A 5 0.35 7.16 40.38
C GLY A 5 -0.47 6.54 41.50
N ALA A 6 -0.56 5.20 41.57
CA ALA A 6 -1.28 4.47 42.61
C ALA A 6 -0.58 4.58 43.98
N PHE A 7 0.77 4.60 43.99
CA PHE A 7 1.54 4.86 45.21
C PHE A 7 1.36 6.28 45.74
N ILE A 8 1.10 7.27 44.88
CA ILE A 8 0.94 8.68 45.27
C ILE A 8 -0.49 9.00 45.71
N THR A 9 -1.51 8.42 45.07
CA THR A 9 -2.92 8.81 45.32
C THR A 9 -3.64 7.92 46.33
N GLY A 10 -3.11 6.74 46.67
CA GLY A 10 -3.74 5.82 47.63
C GLY A 10 -5.10 5.25 47.18
N VAL A 11 -5.51 5.55 45.94
CA VAL A 11 -6.72 5.02 45.32
C VAL A 11 -6.32 3.80 44.52
N SER A 12 -6.96 2.66 44.79
CA SER A 12 -6.89 1.46 43.96
C SER A 12 -7.47 1.77 42.59
N LEU A 13 -6.66 2.39 41.72
CA LEU A 13 -7.01 2.58 40.32
C LEU A 13 -7.12 1.18 39.72
N ASP A 14 -8.35 0.78 39.40
CA ASP A 14 -8.60 -0.49 38.73
C ASP A 14 -7.68 -0.62 37.52
N ASN A 15 -6.89 -1.69 37.50
CA ASN A 15 -5.94 -2.00 36.43
C ASN A 15 -6.63 -2.09 35.05
N THR A 16 -7.96 -2.12 35.01
CA THR A 16 -8.80 -2.08 33.82
C THR A 16 -8.42 -0.96 32.86
N TYR A 17 -8.21 0.28 33.33
CA TYR A 17 -7.86 1.40 32.45
C TYR A 17 -6.44 1.30 31.89
N LEU A 18 -5.56 0.59 32.58
CA LEU A 18 -4.22 0.30 32.08
C LEU A 18 -4.23 -0.77 31.03
N VAL A 19 -4.86 -1.90 31.34
CA VAL A 19 -5.00 -3.03 30.43
C VAL A 19 -5.66 -2.57 29.13
N LEU A 20 -6.68 -1.71 29.23
CA LEU A 20 -7.36 -1.17 28.06
C LEU A 20 -6.45 -0.22 27.23
N SER A 21 -5.54 0.53 27.86
CA SER A 21 -4.63 1.44 27.13
C SER A 21 -3.49 0.67 26.46
N LEU A 22 -2.99 -0.37 27.13
CA LEU A 22 -2.04 -1.31 26.57
C LEU A 22 -2.65 -2.11 25.42
N PHE A 23 -3.92 -2.52 25.57
CA PHE A 23 -4.66 -3.18 24.50
C PHE A 23 -4.86 -2.27 23.29
N LEU A 24 -5.18 -0.99 23.51
CA LEU A 24 -5.27 0.00 22.44
C LEU A 24 -3.92 0.22 21.73
N ALA A 25 -2.81 0.25 22.48
CA ALA A 25 -1.45 0.28 21.94
C ALA A 25 -1.17 -0.96 21.07
N PHE A 26 -1.48 -2.15 21.57
CA PHE A 26 -1.34 -3.40 20.83
C PHE A 26 -2.18 -3.40 19.54
N ALA A 27 -3.43 -2.95 19.61
CA ALA A 27 -4.32 -2.86 18.46
C ALA A 27 -3.82 -1.90 17.37
N THR A 28 -3.03 -0.89 17.76
CA THR A 28 -2.43 0.07 16.83
C THR A 28 -1.18 -0.48 16.16
N LEU A 29 -0.36 -1.23 16.90
CA LEU A 29 0.84 -1.89 16.38
C LEU A 29 0.51 -3.06 15.45
N PHE A 30 -0.48 -3.87 15.83
CA PHE A 30 -0.82 -5.11 15.13
C PHE A 30 -2.29 -5.14 14.69
N PRO A 31 -2.74 -4.19 13.84
CA PRO A 31 -4.15 -4.08 13.46
C PRO A 31 -4.68 -5.27 12.64
N ASP A 32 -3.79 -5.93 11.89
CA ASP A 32 -4.11 -7.09 11.04
C ASP A 32 -3.96 -8.44 11.75
N PHE A 33 -3.49 -8.44 13.00
CA PHE A 33 -3.50 -9.67 13.81
C PHE A 33 -4.95 -10.16 13.98
N THR A 34 -5.13 -11.49 14.07
CA THR A 34 -6.44 -12.11 14.20
C THR A 34 -6.53 -12.88 15.51
N PHE A 35 -7.45 -12.48 16.38
CA PHE A 35 -7.84 -13.30 17.52
C PHE A 35 -8.94 -14.26 17.09
N MET A 36 -8.77 -15.53 17.46
CA MET A 36 -9.80 -16.53 17.22
C MET A 36 -10.71 -16.59 18.43
N ILE A 37 -11.83 -15.86 18.36
CA ILE A 37 -12.81 -15.85 19.46
C ILE A 37 -13.49 -17.22 19.49
N PHE A 38 -13.44 -17.87 20.66
CA PHE A 38 -13.92 -19.23 20.88
C PHE A 38 -13.38 -20.28 19.91
N PHE A 39 -12.18 -20.07 19.33
CA PHE A 39 -11.62 -20.94 18.29
C PHE A 39 -12.48 -21.09 17.02
N VAL A 40 -13.50 -20.25 16.83
CA VAL A 40 -14.44 -20.34 15.69
C VAL A 40 -14.45 -19.06 14.86
N ILE A 41 -14.47 -17.88 15.49
CA ILE A 41 -14.65 -16.61 14.78
C ILE A 41 -13.32 -15.85 14.73
N PRO A 42 -12.67 -15.74 13.55
CA PRO A 42 -11.48 -14.92 13.41
C PRO A 42 -11.87 -13.43 13.38
N VAL A 43 -11.55 -12.70 14.45
CA VAL A 43 -11.78 -11.25 14.53
C VAL A 43 -10.44 -10.52 14.48
N LYS A 44 -10.31 -9.58 13.54
CA LYS A 44 -9.12 -8.73 13.45
C LYS A 44 -9.05 -7.76 14.62
N VAL A 45 -7.85 -7.59 15.18
CA VAL A 45 -7.61 -6.76 16.36
C VAL A 45 -8.07 -5.32 16.16
N LYS A 46 -7.97 -4.77 14.95
CA LYS A 46 -8.48 -3.41 14.64
C LYS A 46 -9.94 -3.18 15.08
N TYR A 47 -10.82 -4.18 14.98
CA TYR A 47 -12.22 -4.04 15.37
C TYR A 47 -12.37 -3.97 16.89
N LEU A 48 -11.61 -4.80 17.61
CA LEU A 48 -11.55 -4.76 19.07
C LEU A 48 -10.88 -3.46 19.56
N GLY A 49 -9.90 -2.96 18.82
CA GLY A 49 -9.30 -1.64 19.04
C GLY A 49 -10.34 -0.53 18.97
N TYR A 50 -11.19 -0.50 17.93
CA TYR A 50 -12.30 0.46 17.85
C TYR A 50 -13.29 0.33 19.00
N LEU A 51 -13.62 -0.90 19.41
CA LEU A 51 -14.48 -1.14 20.56
C LEU A 51 -13.87 -0.57 21.85
N SER A 52 -12.58 -0.84 22.09
CA SER A 52 -11.87 -0.31 23.27
C SER A 52 -11.81 1.22 23.28
N ALA A 53 -11.59 1.85 22.12
CA ALA A 53 -11.61 3.30 21.97
C ALA A 53 -13.01 3.88 22.22
N ALA A 54 -14.06 3.21 21.76
CA ALA A 54 -15.45 3.60 22.02
C ALA A 54 -15.77 3.52 23.52
N MET A 55 -15.30 2.48 24.22
CA MET A 55 -15.44 2.36 25.68
C MET A 55 -14.73 3.49 26.42
N TYR A 56 -13.54 3.89 25.97
CA TYR A 56 -12.85 5.07 26.52
C TYR A 56 -13.63 6.36 26.32
N LEU A 57 -14.16 6.59 25.12
CA LEU A 57 -14.98 7.78 24.85
C LEU A 57 -16.26 7.78 25.67
N PHE A 58 -16.92 6.64 25.79
CA PHE A 58 -18.15 6.50 26.57
C PHE A 58 -17.90 6.77 28.06
N THR A 59 -16.84 6.20 28.63
CA THR A 59 -16.45 6.42 30.04
C THR A 59 -15.95 7.84 30.28
N LEU A 60 -15.33 8.50 29.29
CA LEU A 60 -14.95 9.91 29.39
C LEU A 60 -16.18 10.83 29.48
N ILE A 61 -17.26 10.50 28.76
CA ILE A 61 -18.50 11.30 28.76
C ILE A 61 -19.32 11.03 30.04
N THR A 62 -19.50 9.75 30.40
CA THR A 62 -20.41 9.34 31.49
C THR A 62 -19.74 9.26 32.86
N GLY A 63 -18.41 9.18 32.93
CA GLY A 63 -17.66 8.98 34.17
C GLY A 63 -17.47 10.24 35.00
N SER A 64 -17.20 10.03 36.30
CA SER A 64 -16.85 11.05 37.29
C SER A 64 -15.54 11.77 36.95
N ASN A 65 -15.34 12.98 37.50
CA ASN A 65 -14.15 13.81 37.21
C ASN A 65 -12.82 13.08 37.51
N ASP A 66 -12.77 12.26 38.56
CA ASP A 66 -11.57 11.50 38.92
C ASP A 66 -11.21 10.44 37.86
N VAL A 67 -12.23 9.75 37.35
CA VAL A 67 -12.08 8.73 36.29
C VAL A 67 -11.62 9.37 34.99
N ARG A 68 -12.16 10.56 34.65
CA ARG A 68 -11.74 11.31 33.46
C ARG A 68 -10.26 11.66 33.52
N VAL A 69 -9.77 12.16 34.65
CA VAL A 69 -8.34 12.50 34.81
C VAL A 69 -7.46 11.26 34.68
N ALA A 70 -7.85 10.13 35.29
CA ALA A 70 -7.09 8.88 35.18
C ALA A 70 -6.99 8.38 33.73
N ILE A 71 -8.10 8.41 32.97
CA ILE A 71 -8.13 8.02 31.55
C ILE A 71 -7.25 8.96 30.72
N LEU A 72 -7.34 10.27 30.95
CA LEU A 72 -6.53 11.24 30.20
C LEU A 72 -5.03 11.01 30.41
N VAL A 73 -4.60 10.74 31.65
CA VAL A 73 -3.18 10.42 31.94
C VAL A 73 -2.72 9.14 31.26
N ALA A 74 -3.57 8.11 31.20
CA ALA A 74 -3.28 6.88 30.47
C ALA A 74 -3.19 7.11 28.94
N LEU A 75 -4.12 7.88 28.39
CA LEU A 75 -4.16 8.19 26.95
C LEU A 75 -3.02 9.12 26.52
N ILE A 76 -2.56 10.05 27.36
CA ILE A 76 -1.41 10.91 27.05
C ILE A 76 -0.16 10.06 26.76
N ASN A 77 0.08 9.01 27.54
CA ASN A 77 1.18 8.08 27.29
C ASN A 77 1.02 7.37 25.93
N TYR A 78 -0.20 6.95 25.60
CA TYR A 78 -0.49 6.34 24.31
C TYR A 78 -0.28 7.33 23.13
N PHE A 79 -0.77 8.57 23.24
CA PHE A 79 -0.65 9.56 22.17
C PHE A 79 0.78 10.04 21.94
N LEU A 80 1.60 10.15 23.00
CA LEU A 80 3.02 10.51 22.87
C LEU A 80 3.80 9.52 22.00
N PHE A 81 3.53 8.22 22.14
CA PHE A 81 4.21 7.17 21.38
C PHE A 81 3.54 6.90 20.03
N PHE A 82 2.22 6.74 20.00
CA PHE A 82 1.50 6.23 18.81
C PHE A 82 0.85 7.32 17.95
N GLY A 83 0.79 8.57 18.42
CA GLY A 83 0.16 9.67 17.69
C GLY A 83 0.84 9.96 16.34
N LYS A 84 2.18 9.93 16.31
CA LYS A 84 2.96 10.12 15.06
C LYS A 84 2.83 8.93 14.11
N GLU A 85 2.86 7.71 14.64
CA GLU A 85 2.71 6.46 13.90
C GLU A 85 1.35 6.36 13.18
N LEU A 86 0.26 6.76 13.86
CA LEU A 86 -1.10 6.78 13.29
C LEU A 86 -1.22 7.73 12.09
N VAL A 87 -0.61 8.92 12.18
CA VAL A 87 -0.65 9.93 11.11
C VAL A 87 0.29 9.54 9.96
N MET A 88 1.51 9.12 10.29
CA MET A 88 2.54 8.78 9.31
C MET A 88 2.25 7.45 8.60
N GLY A 89 1.73 6.46 9.32
CA GLY A 89 1.28 5.17 8.77
C GLY A 89 0.14 5.34 7.78
N ARG A 90 -0.86 6.18 8.08
CA ARG A 90 -1.93 6.53 7.11
C ARG A 90 -1.39 7.23 5.86
N LYS A 91 -0.46 8.17 6.01
CA LYS A 91 0.18 8.87 4.89
C LYS A 91 1.00 7.90 4.03
N ASN A 92 1.76 7.01 4.64
CA ASN A 92 2.60 6.03 3.96
C ASN A 92 1.77 4.95 3.25
N ALA A 93 0.70 4.45 3.88
CA ALA A 93 -0.23 3.51 3.26
C ALA A 93 -0.94 4.12 2.05
N THR A 94 -1.33 5.39 2.14
CA THR A 94 -1.95 6.13 1.03
C THR A 94 -0.95 6.34 -0.12
N LYS A 95 0.27 6.78 0.19
CA LYS A 95 1.35 6.92 -0.81
C LYS A 95 1.70 5.59 -1.47
N ALA A 96 1.75 4.49 -0.72
CA ALA A 96 2.00 3.15 -1.25
C ALA A 96 0.87 2.68 -2.18
N ARG A 97 -0.40 2.95 -1.82
CA ARG A 97 -1.56 2.64 -2.65
C ARG A 97 -1.59 3.46 -3.95
N ILE A 98 -1.26 4.74 -3.89
CA ILE A 98 -1.16 5.62 -5.05
C ILE A 98 -0.04 5.15 -5.98
N ARG A 99 1.15 4.83 -5.43
CA ARG A 99 2.28 4.29 -6.21
C ARG A 99 1.96 2.96 -6.88
N LYS A 100 1.20 2.08 -6.21
CA LYS A 100 0.74 0.81 -6.81
C LYS A 100 -0.24 1.06 -7.96
N LYS A 101 -1.15 2.03 -7.82
CA LYS A 101 -2.09 2.42 -8.88
C LYS A 101 -1.37 3.03 -10.07
N SER A 102 -0.40 3.92 -9.85
CA SER A 102 0.40 4.52 -10.95
C SER A 102 1.26 3.48 -11.66
N TYR A 103 1.78 2.48 -10.94
CA TYR A 103 2.48 1.36 -11.57
C TYR A 103 1.54 0.53 -12.45
N GLN A 104 0.34 0.18 -11.97
CA GLN A 104 -0.64 -0.58 -12.76
C GLN A 104 -1.14 0.20 -14.00
N THR A 105 -1.33 1.52 -13.90
CA THR A 105 -1.72 2.34 -15.07
C THR A 105 -0.59 2.46 -16.09
N ASN A 106 0.66 2.58 -15.63
CA ASN A 106 1.83 2.64 -16.50
C ASN A 106 2.29 1.26 -17.01
N MET A 107 1.76 0.17 -16.45
CA MET A 107 1.90 -1.21 -16.92
C MET A 107 0.78 -1.65 -17.87
N SER A 108 -0.13 -0.75 -18.25
CA SER A 108 -1.02 -1.05 -19.38
C SER A 108 -0.15 -1.39 -20.60
N PRO A 109 -0.43 -2.49 -21.33
CA PRO A 109 0.39 -2.98 -22.43
C PRO A 109 0.18 -2.10 -23.67
N LYS A 110 0.47 -0.81 -23.54
CA LYS A 110 0.41 0.16 -24.64
C LYS A 110 1.81 0.47 -25.16
N ARG A 111 2.69 -0.53 -25.11
CA ARG A 111 4.02 -0.57 -25.75
C ARG A 111 4.19 -1.79 -26.66
N GLU A 112 3.11 -2.49 -27.01
CA GLU A 112 3.19 -3.68 -27.85
C GLU A 112 3.45 -3.37 -29.34
N HIS A 113 3.32 -2.10 -29.74
CA HIS A 113 3.50 -1.69 -31.14
C HIS A 113 4.45 -0.49 -31.31
N GLN A 114 5.48 -0.41 -30.46
CA GLN A 114 6.51 0.63 -30.61
C GLN A 114 7.67 0.21 -31.53
N HIS A 115 7.71 -1.07 -31.90
CA HIS A 115 8.57 -1.62 -32.96
C HIS A 115 7.66 -2.33 -33.96
N GLN A 116 7.01 -1.58 -34.83
CA GLN A 116 6.32 -2.17 -35.98
C GLN A 116 7.36 -2.27 -37.09
N HIS A 117 7.80 -3.48 -37.44
CA HIS A 117 8.64 -3.65 -38.60
C HIS A 117 7.80 -3.36 -39.84
N GLN A 118 8.35 -2.55 -40.75
CA GLN A 118 7.68 -2.13 -41.98
C GLN A 118 8.65 -2.24 -43.14
N CYS A 119 8.19 -2.84 -44.26
CA CYS A 119 8.99 -2.89 -45.47
C CYS A 119 8.97 -1.54 -46.19
N GLU A 120 10.14 -0.98 -46.50
CA GLU A 120 10.27 0.32 -47.18
C GLU A 120 9.71 0.32 -48.62
N ILE A 121 9.64 -0.84 -49.28
CA ILE A 121 9.18 -0.95 -50.68
C ILE A 121 7.67 -1.15 -50.78
N CYS A 122 7.10 -2.12 -50.03
CA CYS A 122 5.70 -2.48 -50.14
C CYS A 122 4.82 -2.02 -48.96
N GLY A 123 5.42 -1.49 -47.90
CA GLY A 123 4.70 -0.97 -46.75
C GLY A 123 4.03 -2.00 -45.85
N LYS A 124 4.15 -3.32 -46.13
CA LYS A 124 3.64 -4.41 -45.26
C LYS A 124 4.23 -4.24 -43.85
N THR A 125 3.39 -4.44 -42.82
CA THR A 125 3.77 -4.37 -41.40
C THR A 125 3.51 -5.70 -40.69
N ASP A 126 4.21 -5.98 -39.58
CA ASP A 126 3.98 -7.18 -38.74
C ASP A 126 2.53 -7.37 -38.27
N GLN A 127 1.72 -6.31 -38.30
CA GLN A 127 0.33 -6.35 -37.86
C GLN A 127 -0.61 -7.00 -38.88
N GLN A 128 -0.24 -7.00 -40.16
CA GLN A 128 -1.13 -7.51 -41.22
C GLN A 128 -0.96 -9.01 -41.45
N ASP A 129 0.22 -9.57 -41.16
CA ASP A 129 0.50 -10.99 -41.26
C ASP A 129 1.65 -11.37 -40.32
N PHE A 130 1.35 -12.19 -39.31
CA PHE A 130 2.31 -12.61 -38.28
C PHE A 130 3.43 -13.52 -38.80
N ASN A 131 3.34 -14.02 -40.04
CA ASN A 131 4.35 -14.91 -40.63
C ASN A 131 5.39 -14.17 -41.49
N LEU A 132 5.33 -12.84 -41.58
CA LEU A 132 6.30 -12.07 -42.36
C LEU A 132 7.59 -11.85 -41.55
N GLU A 133 8.72 -12.33 -42.08
CA GLU A 133 10.03 -11.99 -41.55
C GLU A 133 10.56 -10.70 -42.19
N PHE A 134 10.89 -9.71 -41.37
CA PHE A 134 11.59 -8.49 -41.78
C PHE A 134 13.10 -8.65 -41.56
N ARG A 135 13.89 -8.30 -42.58
CA ARG A 135 15.36 -8.39 -42.54
C ARG A 135 15.99 -7.10 -43.01
N ARG A 136 17.16 -6.79 -42.47
CA ARG A 136 17.99 -5.65 -42.89
C ARG A 136 18.98 -6.10 -43.95
N CYS A 137 19.21 -5.23 -44.92
CA CYS A 137 20.26 -5.44 -45.91
C CYS A 137 21.61 -5.00 -45.34
N SER A 138 22.62 -5.86 -45.43
CA SER A 138 23.99 -5.56 -44.98
C SER A 138 24.74 -4.57 -45.86
N LYS A 139 24.21 -4.23 -47.05
CA LYS A 139 24.83 -3.33 -48.03
C LYS A 139 24.21 -1.93 -48.06
N CYS A 140 23.06 -1.75 -47.40
CA CYS A 140 22.37 -0.45 -47.33
C CYS A 140 22.85 0.32 -46.10
N ASP A 141 22.93 1.65 -46.23
CA ASP A 141 23.21 2.54 -45.11
C ASP A 141 21.92 2.84 -44.34
N GLY A 142 21.98 2.76 -43.01
CA GLY A 142 20.84 3.06 -42.12
C GLY A 142 20.07 1.83 -41.64
N GLN A 143 18.89 2.08 -41.06
CA GLN A 143 18.02 1.05 -40.48
C GLN A 143 16.81 0.79 -41.38
N HIS A 144 17.05 0.37 -42.63
CA HIS A 144 16.00 -0.02 -43.56
C HIS A 144 15.67 -1.50 -43.43
N GLU A 145 14.39 -1.81 -43.27
CA GLU A 145 13.87 -3.16 -43.15
C GLU A 145 13.08 -3.54 -44.41
N TYR A 146 13.23 -4.80 -44.83
CA TYR A 146 12.60 -5.35 -46.03
C TYR A 146 11.96 -6.69 -45.71
N CYS A 147 10.81 -7.00 -46.32
CA CYS A 147 10.27 -8.34 -46.29
C CYS A 147 11.13 -9.29 -47.16
N MET A 148 10.98 -10.60 -46.98
CA MET A 148 11.73 -11.61 -47.73
C MET A 148 11.62 -11.48 -49.26
N GLU A 149 10.49 -11.01 -49.77
CA GLU A 149 10.25 -10.76 -51.20
C GLU A 149 11.09 -9.59 -51.75
N HIS A 150 11.32 -8.57 -50.93
CA HIS A 150 12.01 -7.33 -51.32
C HIS A 150 13.48 -7.26 -50.86
N LEU A 151 13.90 -8.19 -49.99
CA LEU A 151 15.27 -8.23 -49.48
C LEU A 151 16.31 -8.43 -50.58
N PHE A 152 15.96 -9.08 -51.70
CA PHE A 152 16.91 -9.36 -52.79
C PHE A 152 16.65 -8.54 -54.06
N THR A 153 15.56 -7.79 -54.10
CA THR A 153 15.12 -7.01 -55.28
C THR A 153 15.17 -5.50 -55.07
N HIS A 154 15.53 -5.03 -53.88
CA HIS A 154 15.67 -3.61 -53.59
C HIS A 154 16.95 -3.01 -54.19
N GLU A 155 16.88 -1.73 -54.54
CA GLU A 155 18.06 -0.93 -54.83
C GLU A 155 18.76 -0.53 -53.52
N HIS A 156 20.08 -0.72 -53.46
CA HIS A 156 20.84 -0.39 -52.26
C HIS A 156 20.92 1.12 -52.05
N VAL A 157 20.37 1.59 -50.94
CA VAL A 157 20.48 2.98 -50.50
C VAL A 157 21.87 3.17 -49.89
N LYS A 158 22.71 3.94 -50.56
CA LYS A 158 24.03 4.38 -50.06
C LYS A 158 24.00 5.89 -49.97
N LYS A 159 24.36 6.43 -48.81
CA LYS A 159 24.28 7.88 -48.57
C LYS A 159 25.59 8.58 -48.87
#